data_AF-A0A2G6IBK4-F1
#
_entry.id   AF-A0A2G6IBK4-F1
#
_cell.length_a   1.000
_cell.length_b   1.000
_cell.length_c   1.000
_cell.angle_alpha   90.00
_cell.angle_beta   90.00
_cell.angle_gamma   90.00
#
_symmetry.space_group_name_H-M   'P 1'
#
loop_
_entity.id
_entity.type
_entity.pdbx_description
1 polymer ?
#
loop_
_entity_poly.entity_id
_entity_poly.type
_entity_poly.pdbx_seq_one_letter_code
_entity_poly.pdbx_strand_id
1 'polypeptide(L)'
;MPTNADPWSVAVVGAGPWGTYAVERLTALVRAGSFPRPFQLLVLEASGNFGCGRVHHDQQTESSQLNRVASQIAFAADETVSNILLPSRLRPTMAEWASEKFTQTGNDRYQLESTDIPSRALHGEALRDAFNTYVTALRDVPRVDVRLIAARADRLTPRVDGRVDLGAGPLLWTVNHVLLTTGHGAVDLAPYPLREYLDGTVLPSRPQRPPLASATTPPGQNRHASSPSAAAGTSPPPAPAMTRHWTLPAVDTRHSNSQDATSPRTTSTPCWHGAPFSISNGLWSH
;
A
#
# COMPACT_ATOMS: atom_id res chain seq x y z
N MET A 1 -3.83 -29.86 11.23
CA MET A 1 -4.28 -29.22 9.97
C MET A 1 -5.23 -28.11 10.37
N PRO A 2 -4.97 -26.82 10.08
CA PRO A 2 -5.95 -25.78 10.34
C PRO A 2 -7.23 -26.13 9.57
N THR A 3 -8.33 -26.28 10.31
CA THR A 3 -9.66 -26.52 9.75
C THR A 3 -9.99 -25.40 8.77
N ASN A 4 -10.78 -25.71 7.75
CA ASN A 4 -11.18 -24.79 6.67
C ASN A 4 -12.06 -23.60 7.15
N ALA A 5 -12.02 -23.27 8.44
CA ALA A 5 -12.86 -22.30 9.15
C ALA A 5 -12.10 -21.06 9.63
N ASP A 6 -10.76 -21.11 9.78
CA ASP A 6 -10.00 -19.92 10.21
C ASP A 6 -9.97 -18.88 9.08
N PRO A 7 -10.33 -17.62 9.35
CA PRO A 7 -10.27 -16.55 8.36
C PRO A 7 -8.84 -16.32 7.90
N TRP A 8 -8.67 -15.98 6.63
CA TRP A 8 -7.40 -15.49 6.11
C TRP A 8 -7.18 -14.06 6.58
N SER A 9 -6.17 -13.84 7.41
CA SER A 9 -5.95 -12.57 8.11
C SER A 9 -4.68 -11.84 7.70
N VAL A 10 -4.82 -10.55 7.43
CA VAL A 10 -3.71 -9.63 7.14
C VAL A 10 -3.73 -8.50 8.15
N ALA A 11 -2.59 -8.23 8.78
CA ALA A 11 -2.39 -7.04 9.59
C ALA A 11 -1.63 -5.96 8.80
N VAL A 12 -2.09 -4.71 8.89
CA VAL A 12 -1.39 -3.51 8.40
C VAL A 12 -0.95 -2.71 9.62
N VAL A 13 0.35 -2.48 9.77
CA VAL A 13 0.94 -1.75 10.91
C VAL A 13 1.42 -0.39 10.44
N GLY A 14 0.74 0.66 10.89
CA GLY A 14 0.88 2.04 10.44
C GLY A 14 -0.21 2.37 9.41
N ALA A 15 -1.12 3.28 9.76
CA ALA A 15 -2.22 3.73 8.90
C ALA A 15 -2.08 5.20 8.50
N GLY A 16 -0.85 5.67 8.28
CA GLY A 16 -0.60 6.92 7.54
C GLY A 16 -0.75 6.71 6.02
N PRO A 17 -0.17 7.59 5.17
CA PRO A 17 -0.34 7.52 3.72
C PRO A 17 -0.04 6.15 3.11
N TRP A 18 1.06 5.50 3.52
CA TRP A 18 1.45 4.18 3.03
C TRP A 18 0.46 3.09 3.45
N GLY A 19 -0.08 3.19 4.66
CA GLY A 19 -1.14 2.31 5.13
C GLY A 19 -2.43 2.52 4.35
N THR A 20 -2.77 3.77 4.02
CA THR A 20 -3.92 4.11 3.17
C THR A 20 -3.80 3.47 1.79
N TYR A 21 -2.65 3.60 1.12
CA TYR A 21 -2.42 2.95 -0.17
C TYR A 21 -2.43 1.42 -0.07
N ALA A 22 -1.92 0.85 1.02
CA ALA A 22 -2.01 -0.59 1.25
C ALA A 22 -3.46 -1.07 1.40
N VAL A 23 -4.27 -0.37 2.20
CA VAL A 23 -5.70 -0.69 2.37
C VAL A 23 -6.46 -0.49 1.06
N GLU A 24 -6.12 0.53 0.27
CA GLU A 24 -6.67 0.75 -1.06
C GLU A 24 -6.39 -0.44 -1.99
N ARG A 25 -5.13 -0.90 -2.07
CA ARG A 25 -4.76 -2.07 -2.87
C ARG A 25 -5.44 -3.36 -2.39
N LEU A 26 -5.55 -3.56 -1.08
CA LEU A 26 -6.30 -4.68 -0.52
C LEU A 26 -7.78 -4.59 -0.89
N THR A 27 -8.37 -3.39 -0.89
CA THR A 27 -9.76 -3.17 -1.30
C THR A 27 -9.96 -3.55 -2.76
N ALA A 28 -9.06 -3.16 -3.67
CA ALA A 28 -9.14 -3.54 -5.07
C ALA A 28 -9.09 -5.07 -5.26
N LEU A 29 -8.15 -5.74 -4.59
CA LEU A 29 -8.00 -7.19 -4.66
C LEU A 29 -9.20 -7.93 -4.06
N VAL A 30 -9.68 -7.47 -2.89
CA VAL A 30 -10.78 -8.12 -2.17
C VAL A 30 -12.12 -7.96 -2.88
N ARG A 31 -12.37 -6.82 -3.52
CA ARG A 31 -13.62 -6.61 -4.25
C ARG A 31 -13.69 -7.35 -5.59
N ALA A 32 -12.55 -7.60 -6.22
CA ALA A 32 -12.50 -8.33 -7.49
C ALA A 32 -12.38 -9.85 -7.33
N GLY A 33 -11.90 -10.31 -6.17
CA GLY A 33 -11.68 -11.73 -5.90
C GLY A 33 -12.87 -12.44 -5.26
N SER A 34 -12.94 -13.76 -5.46
CA SER A 34 -13.73 -14.66 -4.63
C SER A 34 -12.80 -15.40 -3.67
N PHE A 35 -13.05 -15.31 -2.36
CA PHE A 35 -12.22 -15.98 -1.36
C PHE A 35 -12.86 -17.29 -0.90
N PRO A 36 -12.11 -18.41 -0.91
CA PRO A 36 -12.62 -19.68 -0.38
C PRO A 36 -12.88 -19.58 1.13
N ARG A 37 -12.18 -18.68 1.84
CA ARG A 37 -12.28 -18.46 3.28
C ARG A 37 -12.71 -17.03 3.60
N PRO A 38 -13.30 -16.76 4.78
CA PRO A 38 -13.52 -15.39 5.21
C PRO A 38 -12.20 -14.62 5.28
N PHE A 39 -12.23 -13.32 5.07
CA PHE A 39 -11.05 -12.45 5.11
C PHE A 39 -11.11 -11.52 6.30
N GLN A 40 -9.99 -11.33 6.99
CA GLN A 40 -9.89 -10.40 8.10
C GLN A 40 -8.74 -9.41 7.87
N LEU A 41 -9.06 -8.12 7.93
CA LEU A 41 -8.08 -7.05 7.95
C LEU A 41 -7.98 -6.46 9.35
N LEU A 42 -6.77 -6.45 9.89
CA LEU A 42 -6.44 -5.81 11.16
C LEU A 42 -5.53 -4.61 10.87
N VAL A 43 -5.97 -3.39 11.18
CA VAL A 43 -5.16 -2.18 10.98
C VAL A 43 -4.76 -1.59 12.32
N LEU A 44 -3.47 -1.45 12.57
CA LEU A 44 -2.93 -0.81 13.78
C LEU A 44 -2.37 0.56 13.42
N GLU A 45 -2.78 1.60 14.15
CA GLU A 45 -2.21 2.94 14.04
C GLU A 45 -1.98 3.53 15.42
N ALA A 46 -0.71 3.85 15.73
CA ALA A 46 -0.32 4.30 17.06
C ALA A 46 -0.93 5.65 17.43
N SER A 47 -1.12 6.55 16.46
CA SER A 47 -1.67 7.88 16.71
C SER A 47 -3.20 7.91 16.84
N GLY A 48 -3.90 6.82 16.50
CA GLY A 48 -5.36 6.80 16.35
C GLY A 48 -5.90 7.58 15.14
N ASN A 49 -5.05 8.31 14.42
CA ASN A 49 -5.41 9.04 13.21
C ASN A 49 -5.27 8.15 11.98
N PHE A 50 -6.27 7.29 11.76
CA PHE A 50 -6.29 6.43 10.58
C PHE A 50 -6.42 7.25 9.28
N GLY A 51 -5.63 6.86 8.29
CA GLY A 51 -5.51 7.51 6.99
C GLY A 51 -4.33 8.46 6.91
N CYS A 52 -4.27 9.44 7.83
CA CYS A 52 -3.27 10.50 7.80
C CYS A 52 -2.08 10.29 8.74
N GLY A 53 -2.26 9.44 9.76
CA GLY A 53 -1.27 9.19 10.80
C GLY A 53 -0.88 10.46 11.55
N ARG A 54 0.28 10.41 12.22
CA ARG A 54 0.83 11.59 12.91
C ARG A 54 1.44 12.63 11.95
N VAL A 55 2.00 12.17 10.82
CA VAL A 55 2.81 13.01 9.91
C VAL A 55 1.96 14.01 9.14
N HIS A 56 0.75 13.61 8.74
CA HIS A 56 -0.19 14.47 8.01
C HIS A 56 -1.39 14.80 8.89
N HIS A 57 -1.16 15.08 10.18
CA HIS A 57 -2.25 15.48 11.06
C HIS A 57 -3.01 16.68 10.45
N ASP A 58 -4.33 16.61 10.46
CA ASP A 58 -5.23 17.62 9.87
C ASP A 58 -5.24 18.96 10.62
N GLN A 59 -4.69 18.99 11.84
CA GLN A 59 -4.47 20.22 12.61
C GLN A 59 -3.09 20.87 12.39
N GLN A 60 -2.37 20.52 11.32
CA GLN A 60 -1.16 21.25 10.93
C GLN A 60 -1.49 22.69 10.49
N THR A 61 -0.51 23.58 10.56
CA THR A 61 -0.69 24.99 10.14
C THR A 61 -1.01 25.06 8.65
N GLU A 62 -1.90 25.95 8.25
CA GLU A 62 -2.27 26.12 6.82
C GLU A 62 -1.09 26.58 5.96
N SER A 63 -0.13 27.29 6.56
CA SER A 63 1.14 27.67 5.94
C SER A 63 2.06 26.49 5.60
N SER A 64 1.80 25.30 6.16
CA SER A 64 2.54 24.09 5.85
C SER A 64 1.99 23.48 4.56
N GLN A 65 2.58 23.84 3.42
CA GLN A 65 2.14 23.38 2.10
C GLN A 65 2.88 22.13 1.62
N LEU A 66 2.21 21.31 0.80
CA LEU A 66 2.85 20.20 0.10
C LEU A 66 3.85 20.68 -0.97
N ASN A 67 4.62 19.76 -1.54
CA ASN A 67 5.57 20.04 -2.62
C ASN A 67 5.04 19.58 -3.99
N ARG A 68 3.71 19.48 -4.14
CA ARG A 68 3.02 19.02 -5.35
C ARG A 68 1.71 19.76 -5.51
N VAL A 69 1.28 19.95 -6.75
CA VAL A 69 -0.03 20.54 -7.08
C VAL A 69 -1.15 19.52 -6.89
N ALA A 70 -2.37 20.00 -6.68
CA ALA A 70 -3.54 19.19 -6.36
C ALA A 70 -3.82 18.07 -7.39
N SER A 71 -3.69 18.36 -8.68
CA SER A 71 -3.89 17.37 -9.76
C SER A 71 -2.87 16.23 -9.78
N GLN A 72 -1.71 16.39 -9.14
CA GLN A 72 -0.63 15.38 -9.09
C GLN A 72 -0.68 14.49 -7.85
N ILE A 73 -1.67 14.69 -6.99
CA ILE A 73 -1.85 13.93 -5.76
C ILE A 73 -3.05 13.02 -5.96
N ALA A 74 -2.83 11.71 -5.95
CA ALA A 74 -3.88 10.70 -6.09
C ALA A 74 -3.93 9.80 -4.85
N PHE A 75 -5.13 9.34 -4.48
CA PHE A 75 -5.34 8.52 -3.29
C PHE A 75 -5.50 7.02 -3.57
N ALA A 76 -5.40 6.62 -4.84
CA ALA A 76 -5.47 5.25 -5.31
C ALA A 76 -4.59 5.09 -6.55
N ALA A 77 -4.24 3.86 -6.90
CA ALA A 77 -3.50 3.62 -8.14
C ALA A 77 -4.37 3.92 -9.38
N ASP A 78 -3.71 4.43 -10.41
CA ASP A 78 -4.30 4.77 -11.70
C ASP A 78 -3.97 3.71 -12.77
N GLU A 79 -4.30 4.05 -14.01
CA GLU A 79 -4.15 3.24 -15.21
C GLU A 79 -2.67 2.93 -15.54
N THR A 80 -1.70 3.57 -14.86
CA THR A 80 -0.28 3.23 -15.01
C THR A 80 0.09 1.91 -14.32
N VAL A 81 -0.75 1.43 -13.39
CA VAL A 81 -0.55 0.16 -12.70
C VAL A 81 -1.25 -0.96 -13.47
N SER A 82 -0.48 -1.99 -13.86
CA SER A 82 -0.96 -3.14 -14.66
C SER A 82 -1.87 -4.14 -13.94
N ASN A 83 -2.39 -3.78 -12.76
CA ASN A 83 -3.17 -4.65 -11.88
C ASN A 83 -4.63 -4.18 -11.77
N ILE A 84 -5.42 -4.91 -10.98
CA ILE A 84 -6.81 -4.59 -10.67
C ILE A 84 -6.89 -3.18 -10.05
N LEU A 85 -7.79 -2.36 -10.59
CA LEU A 85 -8.07 -1.00 -10.12
C LEU A 85 -9.43 -0.94 -9.44
N LEU A 86 -9.57 -0.01 -8.48
CA LEU A 86 -10.89 0.39 -8.01
C LEU A 86 -11.65 1.16 -9.11
N PRO A 87 -13.00 1.18 -9.05
CA PRO A 87 -13.79 2.08 -9.90
C PRO A 87 -13.31 3.52 -9.78
N SER A 88 -13.30 4.29 -10.88
CA SER A 88 -12.73 5.66 -10.92
C SER A 88 -13.30 6.59 -9.85
N ARG A 89 -14.58 6.44 -9.47
CA ARG A 89 -15.21 7.21 -8.37
C ARG A 89 -14.56 7.02 -6.99
N LEU A 90 -13.78 5.96 -6.82
CA LEU A 90 -13.02 5.67 -5.58
C LEU A 90 -11.54 6.00 -5.74
N ARG A 91 -11.15 6.67 -6.82
CA ARG A 91 -9.76 7.01 -7.13
C ARG A 91 -9.58 8.51 -7.39
N PRO A 92 -10.19 9.41 -6.60
CA PRO A 92 -10.07 10.84 -6.87
C PRO A 92 -8.62 11.30 -6.68
N THR A 93 -8.25 12.29 -7.48
CA THR A 93 -7.13 13.18 -7.19
C THR A 93 -7.51 14.14 -6.05
N MET A 94 -6.53 14.86 -5.51
CA MET A 94 -6.76 15.89 -4.49
C MET A 94 -7.67 17.02 -5.01
N ALA A 95 -7.50 17.42 -6.27
CA ALA A 95 -8.35 18.43 -6.90
C ALA A 95 -9.81 17.96 -6.99
N GLU A 96 -10.04 16.72 -7.42
CA GLU A 96 -11.38 16.14 -7.51
C GLU A 96 -12.03 15.97 -6.13
N TRP A 97 -11.28 15.47 -5.14
CA TRP A 97 -11.76 15.35 -3.76
C TRP A 97 -12.15 16.72 -3.18
N ALA A 98 -11.32 17.74 -3.39
CA ALA A 98 -11.60 19.09 -2.91
C ALA A 98 -12.84 19.69 -3.59
N SER A 99 -12.97 19.53 -4.91
CA SER A 99 -14.16 19.96 -5.65
C SER A 99 -15.44 19.28 -5.15
N GLU A 100 -15.39 17.97 -4.85
CA GLU A 100 -16.53 17.24 -4.31
C GLU A 100 -16.88 17.73 -2.90
N LYS A 101 -15.89 17.92 -2.03
CA LYS A 101 -16.08 18.48 -0.70
C LYS A 101 -16.62 19.89 -0.71
N PHE A 102 -16.15 20.74 -1.62
CA PHE A 102 -16.69 22.08 -1.80
C PHE A 102 -18.17 22.01 -2.18
N THR A 103 -18.53 21.16 -3.14
CA THR A 103 -19.92 20.96 -3.56
C THR A 103 -20.81 20.49 -2.39
N GLN A 104 -20.30 19.62 -1.53
CA GLN A 104 -21.03 19.08 -0.38
C GLN A 104 -21.18 20.07 0.78
N THR A 105 -20.20 20.94 0.99
CA THR A 105 -20.10 21.75 2.23
C THR A 105 -20.23 23.25 2.02
N GLY A 106 -20.00 23.75 0.80
CA GLY A 106 -19.90 25.17 0.48
C GLY A 106 -18.73 25.89 1.15
N ASN A 107 -17.76 25.18 1.73
CA ASN A 107 -16.65 25.79 2.47
C ASN A 107 -15.49 26.12 1.54
N ASP A 108 -15.16 27.41 1.46
CA ASP A 108 -14.12 27.97 0.59
C ASP A 108 -12.74 27.34 0.76
N ARG A 109 -12.43 26.72 1.91
CA ARG A 109 -11.14 26.02 2.10
C ARG A 109 -10.92 24.85 1.13
N TYR A 110 -12.00 24.34 0.53
CA TYR A 110 -11.97 23.27 -0.46
C TYR A 110 -12.03 23.79 -1.91
N GLN A 111 -12.13 25.11 -2.12
CA GLN A 111 -11.95 25.71 -3.44
C GLN A 111 -10.47 25.62 -3.81
N LEU A 112 -10.10 24.51 -4.43
CA LEU A 112 -8.74 24.20 -4.81
C LEU A 112 -8.69 23.97 -6.31
N GLU A 113 -7.95 24.81 -7.02
CA GLU A 113 -7.72 24.62 -8.45
C GLU A 113 -6.72 23.48 -8.68
N SER A 114 -6.78 22.89 -9.88
CA SER A 114 -5.90 21.76 -10.24
C SER A 114 -4.39 22.04 -10.12
N THR A 115 -4.00 23.31 -10.23
CA THR A 115 -2.62 23.81 -10.15
C THR A 115 -2.23 24.32 -8.77
N ASP A 116 -3.17 24.38 -7.82
CA ASP A 116 -2.88 24.89 -6.49
C ASP A 116 -2.07 23.90 -5.66
N ILE A 117 -1.30 24.43 -4.71
CA ILE A 117 -0.53 23.64 -3.77
C ILE A 117 -1.33 23.52 -2.47
N PRO A 118 -1.92 22.35 -2.17
CA PRO A 118 -2.71 22.17 -0.95
C PRO A 118 -1.86 22.26 0.31
N SER A 119 -2.48 22.68 1.41
CA SER A 119 -1.89 22.56 2.74
C SER A 119 -1.79 21.08 3.14
N ARG A 120 -0.80 20.76 3.99
CA ARG A 120 -0.63 19.42 4.57
C ARG A 120 -1.81 19.04 5.46
N ALA A 121 -2.45 20.02 6.10
CA ALA A 121 -3.68 19.82 6.86
C ALA A 121 -4.82 19.32 5.96
N LEU A 122 -5.06 20.00 4.84
CA LEU A 122 -6.10 19.63 3.88
C LEU A 122 -5.82 18.25 3.24
N HIS A 123 -4.56 17.97 2.91
CA HIS A 123 -4.14 16.64 2.44
C HIS A 123 -4.33 15.55 3.52
N GLY A 124 -4.06 15.86 4.78
CA GLY A 124 -4.29 14.96 5.90
C GLY A 124 -5.76 14.55 6.01
N GLU A 125 -6.66 15.51 5.86
CA GLU A 125 -8.09 15.24 5.83
C GLU A 125 -8.50 14.38 4.63
N ALA A 126 -8.01 14.71 3.43
CA ALA A 126 -8.29 13.91 2.24
C ALA A 126 -7.82 12.45 2.39
N LEU A 127 -6.66 12.23 3.03
CA LEU A 127 -6.18 10.89 3.37
C LEU A 127 -7.10 10.15 4.36
N ARG A 128 -7.60 10.85 5.37
CA ARG A 128 -8.55 10.29 6.36
C ARG A 128 -9.83 9.84 5.64
N ASP A 129 -10.36 10.67 4.76
CA ASP A 129 -11.57 10.37 3.98
C ASP A 129 -11.36 9.23 2.98
N ALA A 130 -10.23 9.21 2.27
CA ALA A 130 -9.87 8.12 1.38
C ALA A 130 -9.75 6.79 2.15
N PHE A 131 -9.06 6.78 3.28
CA PHE A 131 -8.94 5.60 4.14
C PHE A 131 -10.32 5.09 4.60
N ASN A 132 -11.19 5.99 5.09
CA ASN A 132 -12.54 5.64 5.51
C ASN A 132 -13.37 5.08 4.36
N THR A 133 -13.22 5.64 3.16
CA THR A 133 -13.87 5.16 1.95
C THR A 133 -13.47 3.71 1.65
N TYR A 134 -12.18 3.38 1.72
CA TYR A 134 -11.69 2.03 1.47
C TYR A 134 -12.10 1.04 2.55
N VAL A 135 -12.05 1.43 3.83
CA VAL A 135 -12.53 0.60 4.93
C VAL A 135 -14.01 0.30 4.80
N THR A 136 -14.82 1.29 4.41
CA THR A 136 -16.25 1.11 4.16
C THR A 136 -16.46 0.14 2.99
N ALA A 137 -15.77 0.36 1.87
CA ALA A 137 -15.86 -0.50 0.70
C ALA A 137 -15.43 -1.96 0.98
N LEU A 138 -14.48 -2.19 1.90
CA LEU A 138 -14.12 -3.54 2.36
C LEU A 138 -15.20 -4.18 3.23
N ARG A 139 -15.80 -3.40 4.15
CA ARG A 139 -16.87 -3.89 5.03
C ARG A 139 -18.14 -4.27 4.27
N ASP A 140 -18.37 -3.66 3.11
CA ASP A 140 -19.49 -4.01 2.23
C ASP A 140 -19.30 -5.36 1.51
N VAL A 141 -18.10 -5.95 1.54
CA VAL A 141 -17.84 -7.25 0.92
C VAL A 141 -18.27 -8.39 1.86
N PRO A 142 -19.08 -9.36 1.39
CA PRO A 142 -19.48 -10.50 2.22
C PRO A 142 -18.27 -11.28 2.75
N ARG A 143 -18.37 -11.71 4.02
CA ARG A 143 -17.33 -12.49 4.72
C ARG A 143 -15.99 -11.75 4.88
N VAL A 144 -16.01 -10.42 4.88
CA VAL A 144 -14.87 -9.56 5.22
C VAL A 144 -15.09 -8.89 6.59
N ASP A 145 -14.12 -9.03 7.49
CA ASP A 145 -14.07 -8.32 8.77
C ASP A 145 -12.92 -7.31 8.76
N VAL A 146 -13.18 -6.06 9.18
CA VAL A 146 -12.16 -5.00 9.25
C VAL A 146 -12.13 -4.38 10.63
N ARG A 147 -11.01 -4.57 11.33
CA ARG A 147 -10.76 -4.05 12.68
C ARG A 147 -9.70 -2.96 12.66
N LEU A 148 -10.03 -1.82 13.24
CA LEU A 148 -9.13 -0.68 13.40
C LEU A 148 -8.73 -0.58 14.88
N ILE A 149 -7.44 -0.66 15.17
CA ILE A 149 -6.92 -0.66 16.53
C ILE A 149 -5.95 0.52 16.71
N ALA A 150 -6.32 1.46 17.58
CA ALA A 150 -5.45 2.57 17.94
C ALA A 150 -4.39 2.09 18.95
N ALA A 151 -3.33 1.44 18.44
CA ALA A 151 -2.27 0.90 19.27
C ALA A 151 -0.93 0.87 18.51
N ARG A 152 0.16 0.97 19.26
CA ARG A 152 1.51 0.76 18.73
C ARG A 152 1.85 -0.73 18.77
N ALA A 153 2.11 -1.30 17.61
CA ALA A 153 2.74 -2.61 17.53
C ALA A 153 4.17 -2.53 18.10
N ASP A 154 4.52 -3.47 18.99
CA ASP A 154 5.84 -3.53 19.63
C ASP A 154 6.53 -4.88 19.45
N ARG A 155 5.83 -5.88 18.91
CA ARG A 155 6.35 -7.24 18.79
C ARG A 155 5.80 -7.95 17.56
N LEU A 156 6.69 -8.68 16.89
CA LEU A 156 6.37 -9.64 15.84
C LEU A 156 7.11 -10.94 16.13
N THR A 157 6.37 -12.03 16.31
CA THR A 157 6.94 -13.35 16.56
C THR A 157 6.49 -14.32 15.48
N PRO A 158 7.37 -14.76 14.57
CA PRO A 158 7.06 -15.80 13.60
C PRO A 158 6.71 -17.11 14.33
N ARG A 159 5.72 -17.84 13.80
CA ARG A 159 5.31 -19.16 14.30
C ARG A 159 5.77 -20.26 13.36
N VAL A 160 5.90 -21.48 13.91
CA VAL A 160 6.28 -22.68 13.14
C VAL A 160 5.26 -23.03 12.06
N ASP A 161 4.00 -22.63 12.21
CA ASP A 161 2.93 -22.84 11.22
C ASP A 161 2.89 -21.76 10.11
N GLY A 162 3.88 -20.87 10.06
CA GLY A 162 4.01 -19.82 9.06
C GLY A 162 3.18 -18.56 9.35
N ARG A 163 2.41 -18.52 10.44
CA ARG A 163 1.71 -17.31 10.90
C ARG A 163 2.63 -16.41 11.72
N VAL A 164 2.14 -15.22 12.06
CA VAL A 164 2.85 -14.23 12.88
C VAL A 164 1.99 -13.83 14.06
N ASP A 165 2.56 -13.88 15.26
CA ASP A 165 1.98 -13.25 16.44
C ASP A 165 2.39 -11.77 16.47
N LEU A 166 1.40 -10.89 16.33
CA LEU A 166 1.51 -9.44 16.40
C LEU A 166 1.10 -8.96 17.79
N GLY A 167 2.04 -8.33 18.51
CA GLY A 167 1.82 -7.77 19.85
C GLY A 167 1.72 -6.25 19.85
N ALA A 168 0.83 -5.73 20.70
CA ALA A 168 0.72 -4.31 21.03
C ALA A 168 0.38 -4.16 22.52
N GLY A 169 1.41 -3.98 23.36
CA GLY A 169 1.26 -3.99 24.81
C GLY A 169 0.67 -5.33 25.30
N PRO A 170 -0.47 -5.32 26.02
CA PRO A 170 -1.11 -6.56 26.49
C PRO A 170 -1.89 -7.31 25.38
N LEU A 171 -2.07 -6.71 24.21
CA LEU A 171 -2.84 -7.29 23.13
C LEU A 171 -1.96 -8.19 22.25
N LEU A 172 -2.51 -9.32 21.82
CA LEU A 172 -1.84 -10.29 20.96
C LEU A 172 -2.82 -10.82 19.91
N TRP A 173 -2.42 -10.78 18.64
CA TRP A 173 -3.17 -11.37 17.53
C TRP A 173 -2.28 -12.31 16.73
N THR A 174 -2.81 -13.48 16.36
CA THR A 174 -2.15 -14.37 15.41
C THR A 174 -2.73 -14.13 14.02
N VAL A 175 -1.90 -13.70 13.07
CA VAL A 175 -2.31 -13.37 11.69
C VAL A 175 -1.52 -14.16 10.64
N ASN A 176 -2.08 -14.33 9.44
CA ASN A 176 -1.37 -14.98 8.34
C ASN A 176 -0.23 -14.10 7.80
N HIS A 177 -0.48 -12.80 7.65
CA HIS A 177 0.51 -11.86 7.12
C HIS A 177 0.51 -10.55 7.90
N VAL A 178 1.68 -9.91 7.94
CA VAL A 178 1.85 -8.56 8.47
C VAL A 178 2.51 -7.70 7.40
N LEU A 179 1.89 -6.57 7.09
CA LEU A 179 2.43 -5.53 6.24
C LEU A 179 2.85 -4.35 7.11
N LEU A 180 4.13 -3.96 7.01
CA LEU A 180 4.69 -2.83 7.75
C LEU A 180 4.67 -1.56 6.88
N THR A 181 3.89 -0.58 7.29
CA THR A 181 3.68 0.71 6.61
C THR A 181 3.95 1.89 7.54
N THR A 182 4.84 1.70 8.52
CA THR A 182 5.17 2.68 9.57
C THR A 182 5.90 3.93 9.07
N GLY A 183 6.31 3.95 7.80
CA GLY A 183 7.11 5.03 7.22
C GLY A 183 8.49 5.18 7.89
N HIS A 184 9.20 6.25 7.49
CA HIS A 184 10.53 6.60 8.03
C HIS A 184 10.58 8.01 8.64
N GLY A 185 9.43 8.70 8.73
CA GLY A 185 9.36 10.09 9.19
C GLY A 185 9.28 10.20 10.71
N ALA A 186 10.40 10.48 11.37
CA ALA A 186 10.37 11.10 12.69
C ALA A 186 9.94 12.56 12.51
N VAL A 187 8.65 12.86 12.73
CA VAL A 187 8.22 14.24 12.92
C VAL A 187 8.33 14.50 14.42
N ASP A 188 9.40 15.17 14.81
CA ASP A 188 9.46 15.82 16.11
C ASP A 188 8.69 17.14 16.00
N LEU A 189 7.54 17.21 16.65
CA LEU A 189 6.70 18.41 16.72
C LEU A 189 7.09 19.30 17.90
N ALA A 190 8.18 18.99 18.62
CA ALA A 190 8.75 19.92 19.59
C ALA A 190 8.95 21.28 18.91
N PRO A 191 8.65 22.40 19.60
CA PRO A 191 8.92 23.72 19.07
C PRO A 191 10.36 23.76 18.62
N TYR A 192 10.59 23.87 17.30
CA TYR A 192 11.91 24.11 16.79
C TYR A 192 12.38 25.39 17.47
N PRO A 193 13.57 25.43 18.11
CA PRO A 193 14.02 26.62 18.82
C PRO A 193 14.48 27.65 17.80
N LEU A 194 13.51 28.23 17.08
CA LEU A 194 13.72 29.12 15.96
C LEU A 194 14.48 30.38 16.39
N ARG A 195 14.24 30.84 17.62
CA ARG A 195 15.03 31.94 18.22
C ARG A 195 16.50 31.56 18.37
N GLU A 196 16.80 30.40 18.95
CA GLU A 196 18.18 29.95 19.17
C GLU A 196 18.91 29.66 17.85
N TYR A 197 18.17 29.23 16.81
CA TYR A 197 18.70 29.08 15.46
C TYR A 197 19.01 30.42 14.80
N LEU A 198 18.08 31.38 14.87
CA LEU A 198 18.26 32.74 14.33
C LEU A 198 19.36 33.50 15.06
N ASP A 199 19.50 33.26 16.36
CA ASP A 199 20.54 33.85 17.22
C ASP A 199 21.88 33.09 17.14
N GLY A 200 21.96 32.02 16.34
CA GLY A 200 23.17 31.24 16.10
C GLY A 200 23.67 30.41 17.28
N THR A 201 22.87 30.27 18.34
CA THR A 201 23.23 29.56 19.57
C THR A 201 23.00 28.05 19.49
N VAL A 202 22.22 27.59 18.50
CA VAL A 202 22.04 26.16 18.18
C VAL A 202 22.22 25.95 16.68
N LEU A 203 23.29 25.23 16.29
CA LEU A 203 23.42 24.71 14.93
C LEU A 203 22.55 23.45 14.79
N PRO A 204 21.82 23.27 13.67
CA PRO A 204 21.08 22.04 13.44
C PRO A 204 22.08 20.89 13.45
N SER A 205 21.87 19.93 14.33
CA SER A 205 22.56 18.65 14.29
C SER A 205 22.19 18.00 12.95
N ARG A 206 23.08 18.15 11.97
CA ARG A 206 22.99 17.44 10.71
C ARG A 206 22.89 15.96 11.08
N PRO A 207 21.87 15.21 10.64
CA PRO A 207 21.86 13.77 10.86
C PRO A 207 23.19 13.24 10.33
N GLN A 208 24.03 12.72 11.24
CA GLN A 208 25.33 12.24 10.86
C GLN A 208 25.09 11.08 9.89
N ARG A 209 25.47 11.30 8.62
CA ARG A 209 25.65 10.21 7.68
C ARG A 209 26.63 9.25 8.38
N PRO A 210 26.30 7.97 8.58
CA PRO A 210 27.29 7.03 9.08
C PRO A 210 28.54 7.15 8.19
N PRO A 211 29.74 7.21 8.77
CA PRO A 211 30.96 7.34 7.98
C PRO A 211 30.96 6.23 6.94
N LEU A 212 31.13 6.60 5.66
CA LEU A 212 31.46 5.64 4.63
C LEU A 212 32.68 4.89 5.15
N ALA A 213 32.53 3.60 5.43
CA ALA A 213 33.66 2.73 5.69
C ALA A 213 34.65 2.96 4.55
N SER A 214 35.85 3.40 4.91
CA SER A 214 36.92 3.68 3.96
C SER A 214 37.12 2.45 3.10
N ALA A 215 36.61 2.47 1.87
CA ALA A 215 36.89 1.45 0.89
C ALA A 215 38.41 1.46 0.72
N THR A 216 39.05 0.43 1.25
CA THR A 216 40.48 0.20 1.08
C THR A 216 40.65 -0.11 -0.39
N THR A 217 41.05 0.88 -1.17
CA THR A 217 41.40 0.70 -2.59
C THR A 217 42.58 -0.26 -2.66
N PRO A 218 42.47 -1.41 -3.35
CA PRO A 218 43.64 -2.22 -3.64
C PRO A 218 44.54 -1.46 -4.63
N PRO A 219 45.87 -1.51 -4.47
CA PRO A 219 46.77 -0.83 -5.39
C PRO A 219 46.83 -1.56 -6.72
N GLY A 220 46.70 -0.80 -7.80
CA GLY A 220 47.19 -1.20 -9.12
C GLY A 220 46.10 -1.59 -10.12
N GLN A 221 45.76 -0.65 -11.01
CA GLN A 221 46.06 -0.79 -12.44
C GLN A 221 45.69 0.49 -13.19
N ASN A 222 46.71 1.25 -13.56
CA ASN A 222 46.68 2.19 -14.67
C ASN A 222 46.37 1.43 -15.96
N ARG A 223 45.34 1.81 -16.72
CA ARG A 223 45.40 1.82 -18.19
C ARG A 223 44.60 2.99 -18.77
N HIS A 224 45.29 3.72 -19.62
CA HIS A 224 44.80 4.70 -20.59
C HIS A 224 43.76 4.12 -21.56
N ALA A 225 42.79 4.94 -21.97
CA ALA A 225 42.35 5.18 -23.36
C ALA A 225 41.04 5.98 -23.32
N SER A 226 41.05 7.27 -23.68
CA SER A 226 40.74 7.78 -25.03
C SER A 226 39.25 7.71 -25.38
N SER A 227 38.58 8.87 -25.30
CA SER A 227 37.31 9.15 -26.00
C SER A 227 37.50 9.03 -27.52
N PRO A 228 36.41 8.72 -28.26
CA PRO A 228 35.98 9.74 -29.21
C PRO A 228 34.46 9.94 -29.27
N SER A 229 34.16 11.03 -29.98
CA SER A 229 32.90 11.73 -30.18
C SER A 229 32.05 11.15 -31.32
N ALA A 230 30.75 11.48 -31.26
CA ALA A 230 29.82 11.79 -32.35
C ALA A 230 29.08 10.68 -33.15
N ALA A 231 27.74 10.79 -33.05
CA ALA A 231 26.77 10.99 -34.13
C ALA A 231 25.89 9.84 -34.66
N ALA A 232 24.63 10.24 -34.88
CA ALA A 232 23.64 9.79 -35.86
C ALA A 232 22.82 8.50 -35.61
N GLY A 233 21.57 8.72 -35.21
CA GLY A 233 20.36 8.34 -35.95
C GLY A 233 20.11 6.87 -36.27
N THR A 234 19.03 6.31 -35.73
CA THR A 234 17.95 5.64 -36.47
C THR A 234 16.86 5.20 -35.50
N SER A 235 15.61 5.54 -35.82
CA SER A 235 14.42 5.06 -35.10
C SER A 235 14.16 3.58 -35.42
N PRO A 236 13.76 2.75 -34.44
CA PRO A 236 13.28 1.40 -34.74
C PRO A 236 11.82 1.42 -35.24
N PRO A 237 11.42 0.45 -36.10
CA PRO A 237 10.07 0.35 -36.64
C PRO A 237 9.04 -0.14 -35.59
N PRO A 238 7.73 0.12 -35.79
CA PRO A 238 6.68 -0.32 -34.86
C PRO A 238 6.45 -1.83 -34.94
N ALA A 239 6.20 -2.44 -33.78
CA ALA A 239 5.84 -3.85 -33.66
C ALA A 239 4.38 -4.09 -34.13
N PRO A 240 4.08 -5.25 -34.75
CA PRO A 240 2.74 -5.55 -35.25
C PRO A 240 1.75 -5.89 -34.13
N ALA A 241 0.51 -5.40 -34.28
CA ALA A 241 -0.63 -5.70 -33.43
C ALA A 241 -1.01 -7.19 -33.55
N MET A 242 -0.91 -7.94 -32.43
CA MET A 242 -1.47 -9.28 -32.31
C MET A 242 -2.80 -9.22 -31.55
N THR A 243 -3.89 -9.25 -32.32
CA THR A 243 -5.23 -9.58 -31.84
C THR A 243 -5.25 -11.05 -31.41
N ARG A 244 -5.41 -11.34 -30.13
CA ARG A 244 -5.70 -12.70 -29.65
C ARG A 244 -7.17 -12.80 -29.23
N HIS A 245 -7.96 -13.43 -30.10
CA HIS A 245 -9.25 -14.00 -29.73
C HIS A 245 -9.02 -15.12 -28.72
N TRP A 246 -9.65 -15.02 -27.55
CA TRP A 246 -9.75 -16.14 -26.60
C TRP A 246 -11.11 -16.80 -26.78
N THR A 247 -11.09 -18.05 -27.22
CA THR A 247 -12.25 -18.97 -27.24
C THR A 247 -12.28 -19.73 -25.91
N LEU A 248 -13.39 -19.66 -25.19
CA LEU A 248 -13.65 -20.48 -24.00
C LEU A 248 -13.98 -21.91 -24.44
N PRO A 249 -13.47 -22.96 -23.76
CA PRO A 249 -13.94 -24.32 -24.02
C PRO A 249 -15.36 -24.52 -23.46
N ALA A 250 -16.21 -25.12 -24.29
CA ALA A 250 -17.59 -25.46 -23.99
C ALA A 250 -17.69 -26.49 -22.85
N VAL A 251 -18.67 -26.28 -21.97
CA VAL A 251 -19.09 -27.25 -20.95
C VAL A 251 -19.99 -28.28 -21.62
N ASP A 252 -19.51 -29.52 -21.74
CA ASP A 252 -20.29 -30.67 -22.18
C ASP A 252 -21.23 -31.09 -21.03
N THR A 253 -22.53 -30.87 -21.20
CA THR A 253 -23.56 -31.34 -20.28
C THR A 253 -24.20 -32.60 -20.86
N ARG A 254 -23.70 -33.77 -20.44
CA ARG A 254 -24.44 -35.03 -20.63
C ARG A 254 -25.06 -35.48 -19.32
N HIS A 255 -26.39 -35.45 -19.33
CA HIS A 255 -27.23 -36.21 -18.41
C HIS A 255 -27.05 -37.71 -18.66
N SER A 256 -26.86 -38.48 -17.58
CA SER A 256 -27.24 -39.89 -17.57
C SER A 256 -27.75 -40.26 -16.18
N ASN A 257 -28.98 -40.76 -16.16
CA ASN A 257 -29.66 -41.44 -15.06
C ASN A 257 -29.28 -42.93 -15.11
N SER A 258 -28.90 -43.53 -13.97
CA SER A 258 -29.22 -44.93 -13.66
C SER A 258 -28.90 -45.26 -12.20
N GLN A 259 -29.78 -46.06 -11.60
CA GLN A 259 -29.80 -46.53 -10.21
C GLN A 259 -28.87 -47.73 -9.95
N ASP A 260 -28.72 -48.00 -8.65
CA ASP A 260 -28.42 -49.27 -7.95
C ASP A 260 -26.99 -49.66 -7.47
N ALA A 261 -26.90 -49.68 -6.12
CA ALA A 261 -26.47 -50.74 -5.22
C ALA A 261 -24.96 -51.10 -4.97
N THR A 262 -24.66 -51.17 -3.66
CA THR A 262 -23.67 -52.00 -2.92
C THR A 262 -22.17 -51.64 -2.86
N SER A 263 -21.79 -51.01 -1.73
CA SER A 263 -20.65 -51.18 -0.78
C SER A 263 -19.18 -51.43 -1.29
N PRO A 264 -18.15 -51.39 -0.42
CA PRO A 264 -17.24 -50.24 -0.32
C PRO A 264 -15.77 -50.59 -0.62
N ARG A 265 -14.96 -49.67 -1.17
CA ARG A 265 -13.48 -49.73 -1.01
C ARG A 265 -12.74 -48.46 -1.44
N THR A 266 -11.84 -48.04 -0.54
CA THR A 266 -10.52 -47.40 -0.75
C THR A 266 -10.45 -46.11 -1.55
N THR A 267 -10.33 -44.99 -0.82
CA THR A 267 -9.83 -43.71 -1.33
C THR A 267 -8.29 -43.68 -1.30
N SER A 268 -7.68 -43.65 -2.47
CA SER A 268 -6.31 -43.18 -2.68
C SER A 268 -6.36 -41.79 -3.30
N THR A 269 -5.97 -40.77 -2.55
CA THR A 269 -5.88 -39.38 -3.04
C THR A 269 -4.49 -39.13 -3.64
N PRO A 270 -4.36 -38.53 -4.85
CA PRO A 270 -3.07 -38.08 -5.35
C PRO A 270 -2.67 -36.72 -4.78
N CYS A 271 -1.42 -36.62 -4.36
CA CYS A 271 -0.74 -35.39 -3.95
C CYS A 271 -0.59 -34.43 -5.13
N TRP A 272 -1.01 -33.17 -4.95
CA TRP A 272 -0.62 -32.06 -5.81
C TRP A 272 0.50 -31.26 -5.16
N HIS A 273 1.66 -31.20 -5.82
CA HIS A 273 2.75 -30.29 -5.49
C HIS A 273 2.46 -28.91 -6.06
N GLY A 274 2.23 -27.92 -5.19
CA GLY A 274 2.22 -26.50 -5.55
C GLY A 274 3.62 -25.90 -5.36
N ALA A 275 4.19 -25.33 -6.41
CA ALA A 275 5.45 -24.59 -6.37
C ALA A 275 5.28 -23.21 -5.69
N PRO A 276 6.32 -22.67 -5.00
CA PRO A 276 6.23 -21.40 -4.31
C PRO A 276 6.39 -20.20 -5.27
N PHE A 277 5.57 -19.17 -5.06
CA PHE A 277 5.65 -17.88 -5.72
C PHE A 277 6.71 -17.02 -5.01
N SER A 278 7.67 -16.48 -5.77
CA SER A 278 8.71 -15.55 -5.28
C SER A 278 8.36 -14.13 -5.72
N ILE A 279 8.36 -13.18 -4.78
CA ILE A 279 8.22 -11.75 -5.07
C ILE A 279 9.60 -11.12 -4.82
N SER A 280 10.22 -10.65 -5.89
CA SER A 280 11.45 -9.84 -5.85
C SER A 280 11.14 -8.42 -5.42
N ASN A 281 11.87 -7.93 -4.42
CA ASN A 281 11.86 -6.53 -3.98
C ASN A 281 12.40 -5.61 -5.08
N GLY A 282 11.52 -4.84 -5.73
CA GLY A 282 11.90 -3.69 -6.53
C GLY A 282 12.14 -2.47 -5.64
N LEU A 283 13.40 -2.05 -5.53
CA LEU A 283 13.80 -0.76 -4.95
C LEU A 283 13.15 0.38 -5.74
N TRP A 284 12.40 1.24 -5.05
CA TRP A 284 11.99 2.53 -5.59
C TRP A 284 13.15 3.51 -5.38
N SER A 285 13.74 3.95 -6.50
CA SER A 285 14.71 5.05 -6.54
C SER A 285 14.03 6.22 -7.24
N HIS A 286 13.71 7.28 -6.50
CA HIS A 286 13.52 8.63 -7.00
C HIS A 286 14.01 9.62 -5.94
#